data_AF-A0A1D5P3Y4-F1
#
_entry.id   AF-A0A1D5P3Y4-F1
#
_cell.length_a   1.000
_cell.length_b   1.000
_cell.length_c   1.000
_cell.angle_alpha   90.00
_cell.angle_beta   90.00
_cell.angle_gamma   90.00
#
_symmetry.space_group_name_H-M   'P 1'
#
loop_
_entity.id
_entity.type
_entity.pdbx_description
1 polymer ?
#
loop_
_entity_poly.entity_id
_entity_poly.type
_entity_poly.pdbx_seq_one_letter_code
_entity_poly.pdbx_strand_id
1 'polypeptide(L)'
;MRLSALLRLAAPPKLPKGYRHGTWRPGTAAERLRNPPGQRRKKIFVEPISREDWKVFRGDTVQVLTGKDAGKQGMVTQVVRARNWVVVEGLNTHYRYVNRDAKYSSTYIASEAPLLLNQISLVDPEDRKPTEVDWRYTEEGERVRVSLRTGRIIPLPLWQRRDGIVPEQWIDGPKDTSVDDALDKTYTPSLKTFEEEIMDAMGIVETRRAKKSYWY
;
A
#
# COMPACT_ATOMS: atom_id res chain seq x y z
N MET A 1 25.41 8.03 12.67
CA MET A 1 24.00 8.30 13.06
C MET A 1 23.55 7.22 14.03
N ARG A 2 22.79 7.54 15.09
CA ARG A 2 22.31 6.54 16.07
C ARG A 2 21.25 5.63 15.42
N LEU A 3 21.34 4.30 15.62
CA LEU A 3 20.40 3.28 15.10
C LEU A 3 18.92 3.62 15.38
N SER A 4 18.63 4.27 16.50
CA SER A 4 17.29 4.74 16.86
C SER A 4 16.71 5.82 15.93
N ALA A 5 17.56 6.65 15.31
CA ALA A 5 17.14 7.64 14.33
C ALA A 5 16.77 7.00 12.98
N LEU A 6 17.49 5.94 12.57
CA LEU A 6 17.20 5.18 11.35
C LEU A 6 15.91 4.36 11.49
N LEU A 7 15.70 3.70 12.64
CA LEU A 7 14.46 2.98 12.93
C LEU A 7 13.23 3.91 12.95
N ARG A 8 13.37 5.14 13.46
CA ARG A 8 12.29 6.15 13.41
C ARG A 8 11.95 6.62 12.00
N LEU A 9 12.88 6.57 11.05
CA LEU A 9 12.61 6.88 9.64
C LEU A 9 11.83 5.76 8.94
N ALA A 10 11.99 4.51 9.39
CA ALA A 10 11.29 3.35 8.85
C ALA A 10 9.87 3.17 9.43
N ALA A 11 9.59 3.69 10.63
CA ALA A 11 8.28 3.57 11.26
C ALA A 11 7.20 4.43 10.56
N PRO A 12 5.94 3.95 10.43
CA PRO A 12 4.87 4.73 9.86
C PRO A 12 4.60 6.00 10.70
N PRO A 13 4.37 7.17 10.05
CA PRO A 13 4.13 8.41 10.77
C PRO A 13 2.77 8.36 11.49
N LYS A 14 2.74 8.79 12.76
CA LYS A 14 1.48 9.02 13.49
C LYS A 14 0.79 10.26 12.92
N LEU A 15 -0.41 10.09 12.36
CA LEU A 15 -1.16 11.17 11.73
C LEU A 15 -2.11 11.84 12.73
N PRO A 16 -2.25 13.19 12.71
CA PRO A 16 -3.21 13.88 13.56
C PRO A 16 -4.65 13.60 13.15
N LYS A 17 -5.59 13.75 14.10
CA LYS A 17 -7.03 13.67 13.82
C LYS A 17 -7.41 14.77 12.82
N GLY A 18 -8.08 14.41 11.73
CA GLY A 18 -8.42 15.34 10.66
C GLY A 18 -7.30 15.64 9.66
N TYR A 19 -6.26 14.80 9.63
CA TYR A 19 -5.18 14.89 8.64
C TYR A 19 -5.73 14.95 7.19
N ARG A 20 -5.23 15.91 6.40
CA ARG A 20 -5.64 16.11 5.01
C ARG A 20 -4.72 15.35 4.07
N HIS A 21 -5.18 14.19 3.61
CA HIS A 21 -4.45 13.41 2.61
C HIS A 21 -4.27 14.20 1.29
N GLY A 22 -3.06 14.09 0.74
CA GLY A 22 -2.69 14.60 -0.57
C GLY A 22 -2.26 13.48 -1.52
N THR A 23 -1.61 13.84 -2.60
CA THR A 23 -0.93 12.91 -3.52
C THR A 23 0.36 12.35 -2.90
N TRP A 24 1.05 13.15 -2.08
CA TRP A 24 2.27 12.75 -1.38
C TRP A 24 1.99 11.74 -0.25
N ARG A 25 2.92 10.81 -0.06
CA ARG A 25 2.88 9.88 1.07
C ARG A 25 3.09 10.64 2.38
N PRO A 26 2.29 10.36 3.42
CA PRO A 26 2.49 10.98 4.73
C PRO A 26 3.91 10.74 5.25
N GLY A 27 4.50 11.75 5.90
CA GLY A 27 5.84 11.66 6.48
C GLY A 27 6.98 12.06 5.54
N THR A 28 6.72 12.24 4.24
CA THR A 28 7.69 12.79 3.28
C THR A 28 7.93 14.29 3.51
N ALA A 29 9.11 14.80 3.11
CA ALA A 29 9.45 16.22 3.28
C ALA A 29 8.45 17.17 2.58
N ALA A 30 8.06 16.84 1.35
CA ALA A 30 7.07 17.61 0.58
C ALA A 30 5.68 17.64 1.26
N GLU A 31 5.30 16.54 1.91
CA GLU A 31 4.05 16.45 2.65
C GLU A 31 4.10 17.31 3.92
N ARG A 32 5.16 17.22 4.72
CA ARG A 32 5.36 18.04 5.93
C ARG A 32 5.35 19.53 5.63
N LEU A 33 5.90 19.96 4.50
CA LEU A 33 5.86 21.35 4.06
C LEU A 33 4.42 21.81 3.75
N ARG A 34 3.62 20.93 3.12
CA ARG A 34 2.23 21.24 2.73
C ARG A 34 1.25 21.15 3.91
N ASN A 35 1.53 20.29 4.87
CA ASN A 35 0.72 20.05 6.07
C ASN A 35 1.61 20.13 7.33
N PRO A 36 2.09 21.33 7.71
CA PRO A 36 2.87 21.48 8.93
C PRO A 36 2.03 21.12 10.16
N PRO A 37 2.68 20.58 11.22
CA PRO A 37 1.99 20.26 12.48
C PRO A 37 1.34 21.53 13.07
N GLY A 38 0.18 21.37 13.70
CA GLY A 38 -0.57 22.47 14.30
C GLY A 38 -1.51 23.22 13.34
N GLN A 39 -1.37 23.06 12.02
CA GLN A 39 -2.28 23.70 11.07
C GLN A 39 -3.64 22.99 11.03
N ARG A 40 -4.69 23.67 11.50
CA ARG A 40 -6.08 23.18 11.41
C ARG A 40 -6.69 23.62 10.08
N ARG A 41 -7.30 22.68 9.36
CA ARG A 41 -8.03 22.93 8.11
C ARG A 41 -9.43 22.34 8.21
N LYS A 42 -10.38 22.86 7.43
CA LYS A 42 -11.71 22.26 7.30
C LYS A 42 -11.59 20.82 6.79
N LYS A 43 -12.30 19.90 7.43
CA LYS A 43 -12.35 18.50 7.02
C LYS A 43 -13.02 18.39 5.65
N ILE A 44 -12.46 17.59 4.76
CA ILE A 44 -13.07 17.24 3.49
C ILE A 44 -13.94 16.01 3.74
N PHE A 45 -15.22 16.12 3.43
CA PHE A 45 -16.14 14.99 3.44
C PHE A 45 -15.94 14.19 2.16
N VAL A 46 -15.82 12.87 2.31
CA VAL A 46 -15.56 11.92 1.24
C VAL A 46 -16.59 10.82 1.41
N GLU A 47 -17.12 10.33 0.30
CA GLU A 47 -18.06 9.20 0.30
C GLU A 47 -17.40 7.98 0.95
N PRO A 48 -18.05 7.37 1.98
CA PRO A 48 -17.50 6.21 2.64
C PRO A 48 -17.67 4.98 1.74
N ILE A 49 -16.58 4.54 1.12
CA ILE A 49 -16.53 3.30 0.34
C ILE A 49 -15.86 2.22 1.20
N SER A 50 -16.50 1.06 1.33
CA SER A 50 -15.95 -0.06 2.08
C SER A 50 -14.68 -0.58 1.40
N ARG A 51 -13.85 -1.33 2.13
CA ARG A 51 -12.62 -1.85 1.54
C ARG A 51 -12.88 -2.89 0.44
N GLU A 52 -13.98 -3.60 0.61
CA GLU A 52 -14.45 -4.70 -0.21
C GLU A 52 -15.11 -4.20 -1.50
N ASP A 53 -15.87 -3.11 -1.42
CA ASP A 53 -16.59 -2.56 -2.58
C ASP A 53 -15.70 -1.77 -3.53
N TRP A 54 -14.44 -1.54 -3.17
CA TRP A 54 -13.53 -0.74 -3.95
C TRP A 54 -13.08 -1.46 -5.23
N LYS A 55 -13.42 -0.90 -6.40
CA LYS A 55 -13.32 -1.58 -7.68
C LYS A 55 -11.99 -1.38 -8.43
N VAL A 56 -11.21 -0.32 -8.14
CA VAL A 56 -10.05 0.12 -8.98
C VAL A 56 -8.71 -0.07 -8.27
N PHE A 57 -7.76 -0.76 -8.90
CA PHE A 57 -6.44 -1.04 -8.35
C PHE A 57 -5.33 -0.38 -9.16
N ARG A 58 -4.13 -0.31 -8.59
CA ARG A 58 -2.94 0.15 -9.33
C ARG A 58 -2.66 -0.87 -10.45
N GLY A 59 -2.41 -0.38 -11.65
CA GLY A 59 -2.17 -1.19 -12.84
C GLY A 59 -3.43 -1.51 -13.63
N ASP A 60 -4.61 -1.09 -13.19
CA ASP A 60 -5.82 -1.21 -14.01
C ASP A 60 -5.81 -0.20 -15.17
N THR A 61 -6.41 -0.59 -16.29
CA THR A 61 -6.72 0.33 -17.40
C THR A 61 -8.08 0.95 -17.17
N VAL A 62 -8.13 2.27 -17.13
CA VAL A 62 -9.35 3.05 -16.89
C VAL A 62 -9.56 4.07 -18.00
N GLN A 63 -10.82 4.40 -18.27
CA GLN A 63 -11.20 5.51 -19.14
C GLN A 63 -11.69 6.69 -18.31
N VAL A 64 -11.27 7.89 -18.69
CA VAL A 64 -11.76 9.14 -18.08
C VAL A 64 -13.13 9.47 -18.67
N LEU A 65 -14.14 9.64 -17.81
CA LEU A 65 -15.51 9.97 -18.22
C LEU A 65 -15.69 11.49 -18.36
N THR A 66 -15.11 12.26 -17.43
CA THR A 66 -15.30 13.71 -17.34
C THR A 66 -13.98 14.43 -17.16
N GLY A 67 -13.82 15.60 -17.78
CA GLY A 67 -12.65 16.46 -17.63
C GLY A 67 -11.96 16.76 -18.96
N LYS A 68 -10.74 17.32 -18.89
CA LYS A 68 -9.97 17.74 -20.07
C LYS A 68 -9.65 16.59 -21.03
N ASP A 69 -9.42 15.40 -20.49
CA ASP A 69 -9.02 14.21 -21.24
C ASP A 69 -10.14 13.15 -21.31
N ALA A 70 -11.40 13.59 -21.30
CA ALA A 70 -12.56 12.69 -21.40
C ALA A 70 -12.48 11.80 -22.66
N GLY A 71 -12.85 10.53 -22.50
CA GLY A 71 -12.79 9.50 -23.55
C GLY A 71 -11.42 8.85 -23.73
N LYS A 72 -10.34 9.39 -23.15
CA LYS A 72 -9.01 8.75 -23.21
C LYS A 72 -8.87 7.65 -22.17
N GLN A 73 -8.09 6.63 -22.52
CA GLN A 73 -7.77 5.50 -21.65
C GLN A 73 -6.32 5.62 -21.17
N GLY A 74 -6.07 5.18 -19.94
CA GLY A 74 -4.74 5.17 -19.35
C GLY A 74 -4.64 4.21 -18.17
N MET A 75 -3.41 3.95 -17.75
CA MET A 75 -3.13 3.02 -16.65
C MET A 75 -3.11 3.75 -15.30
N VAL A 76 -3.66 3.11 -14.26
CA VAL A 76 -3.69 3.67 -12.90
C VAL A 76 -2.33 3.53 -12.24
N THR A 77 -1.68 4.65 -11.94
CA THR A 77 -0.36 4.69 -11.28
C THR A 77 -0.47 4.72 -9.75
N GLN A 78 -1.44 5.45 -9.22
CA GLN A 78 -1.61 5.63 -7.78
C GLN A 78 -3.08 5.71 -7.39
N VAL A 79 -3.41 5.03 -6.29
CA VAL A 79 -4.73 5.09 -5.65
C VAL A 79 -4.60 5.64 -4.24
N VAL A 80 -5.41 6.64 -3.90
CA VAL A 80 -5.48 7.27 -2.58
C VAL A 80 -6.90 7.10 -2.03
N ARG A 81 -7.11 5.98 -1.33
CA ARG A 81 -8.41 5.56 -0.78
C ARG A 81 -9.01 6.56 0.22
N ALA A 82 -8.18 7.26 0.98
CA ALA A 82 -8.65 8.25 1.97
C ALA A 82 -9.40 9.45 1.35
N ARG A 83 -9.30 9.65 0.03
CA ARG A 83 -9.97 10.73 -0.71
C ARG A 83 -10.72 10.25 -1.96
N ASN A 84 -10.87 8.94 -2.11
CA ASN A 84 -11.39 8.30 -3.33
C ASN A 84 -10.70 8.79 -4.61
N TRP A 85 -9.39 9.01 -4.52
CA TRP A 85 -8.59 9.58 -5.61
C TRP A 85 -7.83 8.50 -6.37
N VAL A 86 -7.76 8.68 -7.68
CA VAL A 86 -7.03 7.83 -8.61
C VAL A 86 -6.20 8.73 -9.52
N VAL A 87 -4.92 8.38 -9.70
CA VAL A 87 -4.00 9.05 -10.63
C VAL A 87 -3.79 8.13 -11.81
N VAL A 88 -3.97 8.67 -13.00
CA VAL A 88 -3.88 7.94 -14.27
C VAL A 88 -2.68 8.48 -15.04
N GLU A 89 -1.88 7.60 -15.61
CA GLU A 89 -0.65 7.94 -16.33
C GLU A 89 -0.91 8.87 -17.51
N GLY A 90 -0.21 10.01 -17.57
CA GLY A 90 -0.25 10.94 -18.70
C GLY A 90 -1.59 11.66 -18.94
N LEU A 91 -2.64 11.37 -18.17
CA LEU A 91 -3.97 11.96 -18.30
C LEU A 91 -4.28 12.94 -17.17
N ASN A 92 -5.15 13.91 -17.47
CA ASN A 92 -5.52 14.99 -16.55
C ASN A 92 -4.28 15.73 -16.02
N THR A 93 -3.36 16.05 -16.92
CA THR A 93 -2.07 16.66 -16.58
C THR A 93 -2.13 18.18 -16.58
N HIS A 94 -1.37 18.76 -15.66
CA HIS A 94 -1.04 20.18 -15.64
C HIS A 94 0.49 20.31 -15.70
N TYR A 95 0.97 21.36 -16.34
CA TYR A 95 2.39 21.58 -16.42
C TYR A 95 2.91 22.35 -15.22
N ARG A 96 4.09 21.96 -14.73
CA ARG A 96 4.81 22.66 -13.67
C ARG A 96 6.30 22.69 -13.95
N TYR A 97 6.96 23.69 -13.40
CA TYR A 97 8.41 23.78 -13.42
C TYR A 97 9.01 22.97 -12.27
N VAL A 98 10.05 22.21 -12.58
CA VAL A 98 10.80 21.38 -11.62
C VAL A 98 12.26 21.83 -11.61
N ASN A 99 12.96 21.61 -10.49
CA ASN A 99 14.36 21.99 -10.28
C ASN A 99 14.60 23.48 -10.52
N ARG A 100 13.86 24.34 -9.81
CA ARG A 100 14.03 25.79 -9.89
C ARG A 100 15.24 26.19 -9.05
N ASP A 101 16.37 26.36 -9.71
CA ASP A 101 17.59 26.92 -9.13
C ASP A 101 17.83 28.36 -9.59
N ALA A 102 18.59 29.13 -8.82
CA ALA A 102 18.93 30.51 -9.18
C ALA A 102 19.91 30.59 -10.37
N LYS A 103 20.68 29.52 -10.63
CA LYS A 103 21.73 29.47 -11.66
C LYS A 103 21.32 28.79 -12.96
N TYR A 104 20.30 27.92 -12.93
CA TYR A 104 19.89 27.10 -14.07
C TYR A 104 18.42 27.28 -14.39
N SER A 105 18.07 27.18 -15.67
CA SER A 105 16.68 27.24 -16.11
C SER A 105 15.91 26.02 -15.62
N SER A 106 14.68 26.25 -15.17
CA SER A 106 13.80 25.18 -14.68
C SER A 106 13.25 24.34 -15.84
N THR A 107 13.14 23.03 -15.65
CA THR A 107 12.54 22.13 -16.63
C THR A 107 11.02 22.15 -16.55
N TYR A 108 10.35 22.26 -17.69
CA TYR A 108 8.90 22.21 -17.79
C TYR A 108 8.43 20.75 -17.93
N ILE A 109 7.63 20.26 -16.97
CA ILE A 109 7.20 18.85 -16.91
C ILE A 109 5.70 18.77 -16.71
N ALA A 110 5.04 17.83 -17.41
CA ALA A 110 3.65 17.48 -17.18
C ALA A 110 3.52 16.66 -15.88
N SER A 111 2.64 17.09 -14.98
CA SER A 111 2.34 16.41 -13.72
C SER A 111 0.88 16.00 -13.69
N GLU A 112 0.61 14.74 -13.37
CA GLU A 112 -0.75 14.22 -13.29
C GLU A 112 -1.51 14.82 -12.10
N ALA A 113 -2.78 15.10 -12.28
CA ALA A 113 -3.70 15.50 -11.21
C ALA A 113 -4.66 14.34 -10.88
N PRO A 114 -4.99 14.13 -9.58
CA PRO A 114 -5.89 13.06 -9.19
C PRO A 114 -7.31 13.30 -9.68
N LEU A 115 -7.96 12.23 -10.14
CA LEU A 115 -9.37 12.16 -10.47
C LEU A 115 -10.13 11.47 -9.34
N LEU A 116 -11.43 11.75 -9.23
CA LEU A 116 -12.32 11.00 -8.33
C LEU A 116 -12.73 9.68 -8.96
N LEU A 117 -13.07 8.69 -8.14
CA LEU A 117 -13.52 7.37 -8.60
C LEU A 117 -14.75 7.47 -9.55
N ASN A 118 -15.66 8.41 -9.31
CA ASN A 118 -16.88 8.59 -10.12
C ASN A 118 -16.59 9.24 -11.49
N GLN A 119 -15.38 9.75 -11.72
CA GLN A 119 -14.97 10.39 -12.97
C GLN A 119 -14.24 9.43 -13.92
N ILE A 120 -14.08 8.17 -13.51
CA ILE A 120 -13.39 7.13 -14.27
C ILE A 120 -14.24 5.86 -14.32
N SER A 121 -14.03 5.05 -15.36
CA SER A 121 -14.65 3.74 -15.49
C SER A 121 -13.59 2.70 -15.85
N LEU A 122 -13.76 1.47 -15.38
CA LEU A 122 -12.90 0.36 -15.78
C LEU A 122 -13.18 0.01 -17.25
N VAL A 123 -12.12 -0.31 -17.96
CA VAL A 123 -12.19 -0.73 -19.35
C VAL A 123 -12.31 -2.24 -19.41
N ASP A 124 -13.29 -2.72 -20.16
CA ASP A 124 -13.46 -4.16 -20.41
C ASP A 124 -12.30 -4.67 -21.28
N PRO A 125 -11.58 -5.74 -20.89
CA PRO A 125 -10.50 -6.29 -21.70
C PRO A 125 -10.95 -6.83 -23.06
N GLU A 126 -12.23 -7.20 -23.22
CA GLU A 126 -12.76 -7.72 -24.50
C GLU A 126 -12.97 -6.60 -25.53
N ASP A 127 -13.87 -5.66 -25.24
CA ASP A 127 -14.28 -4.65 -26.23
C ASP A 127 -13.55 -3.32 -26.09
N ARG A 128 -12.69 -3.16 -25.08
CA ARG A 128 -11.99 -1.91 -24.74
C ARG A 128 -12.93 -0.72 -24.55
N LYS A 129 -14.16 -0.97 -24.09
CA LYS A 129 -15.17 0.05 -23.79
C LYS A 129 -15.30 0.25 -22.28
N PRO A 130 -15.73 1.43 -21.81
CA PRO A 130 -15.97 1.67 -20.40
C PRO A 130 -17.12 0.79 -19.91
N THR A 131 -16.99 0.27 -18.70
CA THR A 131 -17.97 -0.64 -18.11
C THR A 131 -18.14 -0.40 -16.61
N GLU A 132 -19.37 -0.63 -16.16
CA GLU A 132 -19.62 -0.83 -14.74
C GLU A 132 -19.26 -2.27 -14.37
N VAL A 133 -18.79 -2.43 -13.14
CA VAL A 133 -18.17 -3.67 -12.67
C VAL A 133 -18.79 -4.02 -11.34
N ASP A 134 -19.13 -5.29 -11.12
CA ASP A 134 -19.59 -5.79 -9.83
C ASP A 134 -18.70 -6.90 -9.29
N TRP A 135 -18.68 -7.03 -7.97
CA TRP A 135 -18.01 -8.14 -7.30
C TRP A 135 -18.92 -9.36 -7.30
N ARG A 136 -18.41 -10.50 -7.78
CA ARG A 136 -19.08 -11.80 -7.73
C ARG A 136 -18.12 -12.85 -7.20
N TYR A 137 -18.66 -14.02 -6.86
CA TYR A 137 -17.87 -15.19 -6.48
C TYR A 137 -17.89 -16.21 -7.61
N THR A 138 -16.74 -16.81 -7.90
CA THR A 138 -16.64 -17.98 -8.78
C THR A 138 -17.15 -19.23 -8.06
N GLU A 139 -17.35 -20.31 -8.81
CA GLU A 139 -17.74 -21.62 -8.25
C GLU A 139 -16.68 -22.17 -7.27
N GLU A 140 -15.41 -21.79 -7.47
CA GLU A 140 -14.28 -22.10 -6.59
C GLU A 140 -14.25 -21.25 -5.31
N GLY A 141 -15.14 -20.27 -5.18
CA GLY A 141 -15.23 -19.36 -4.04
C GLY A 141 -14.31 -18.14 -4.12
N GLU A 142 -13.61 -17.93 -5.25
CA GLU A 142 -12.77 -16.75 -5.44
C GLU A 142 -13.60 -15.50 -5.73
N ARG A 143 -13.26 -14.39 -5.08
CA ARG A 143 -13.94 -13.11 -5.30
C ARG A 143 -13.34 -12.40 -6.51
N VAL A 144 -14.13 -12.27 -7.56
CA VAL A 144 -13.71 -11.68 -8.84
C VAL A 144 -14.56 -10.48 -9.23
N ARG A 145 -13.98 -9.60 -10.06
CA ARG A 145 -14.68 -8.47 -10.68
C ARG A 145 -15.31 -8.92 -11.99
N VAL A 146 -16.56 -8.59 -12.23
CA VAL A 146 -17.30 -8.96 -13.45
C VAL A 146 -17.86 -7.72 -14.12
N SER A 147 -17.60 -7.59 -15.42
CA SER A 147 -18.17 -6.54 -16.29
C SER A 147 -19.68 -6.74 -16.41
N LEU A 148 -20.47 -5.70 -16.12
CA LEU A 148 -21.92 -5.76 -16.32
C LEU A 148 -22.34 -5.75 -17.79
N ARG A 149 -21.44 -5.32 -18.68
CA ARG A 149 -21.74 -5.18 -20.11
C ARG A 149 -21.56 -6.48 -20.89
N THR A 150 -20.46 -7.19 -20.65
CA THR A 150 -20.12 -8.44 -21.35
C THR A 150 -20.27 -9.68 -20.46
N GLY A 151 -20.40 -9.50 -19.14
CA GLY A 151 -20.38 -10.60 -18.18
C GLY A 151 -18.99 -11.20 -17.95
N ARG A 152 -17.93 -10.65 -18.57
CA ARG A 152 -16.58 -11.18 -18.44
C ARG A 152 -15.91 -10.79 -17.14
N ILE A 153 -15.03 -11.67 -16.67
CA ILE A 153 -14.20 -11.44 -15.50
C ILE A 153 -13.09 -10.46 -15.86
N ILE A 154 -12.95 -9.39 -15.08
CA ILE A 154 -11.84 -8.43 -15.15
C ILE A 154 -10.80 -8.85 -14.10
N PRO A 155 -9.66 -9.45 -14.51
CA PRO A 155 -8.67 -9.93 -13.56
C PRO A 155 -8.09 -8.76 -12.76
N LEU A 156 -7.61 -9.03 -11.54
CA LEU A 156 -6.83 -8.06 -10.79
C LEU A 156 -5.44 -7.92 -11.45
N PRO A 157 -4.94 -6.69 -11.63
CA PRO A 157 -3.62 -6.47 -12.21
C PRO A 157 -2.54 -6.98 -11.26
N LEU A 158 -1.38 -7.34 -11.81
CA LEU A 158 -0.24 -7.82 -11.03
C LEU A 158 0.16 -6.75 -10.01
N TRP A 159 -0.05 -7.05 -8.73
CA TRP A 159 0.30 -6.14 -7.64
C TRP A 159 1.82 -6.11 -7.45
N GLN A 160 2.44 -5.02 -7.89
CA GLN A 160 3.85 -4.78 -7.55
C GLN A 160 4.00 -4.57 -6.04
N ARG A 161 4.81 -5.41 -5.40
CA ARG A 161 5.12 -5.32 -3.96
C ARG A 161 5.67 -3.92 -3.65
N ARG A 162 5.28 -3.36 -2.51
CA ARG A 162 5.75 -2.03 -2.08
C ARG A 162 7.25 -1.98 -1.84
N ASP A 163 7.83 -3.12 -1.51
CA ASP A 163 9.24 -3.28 -1.15
C ASP A 163 10.13 -3.33 -2.40
N GLY A 164 9.55 -3.46 -3.60
CA GLY A 164 10.28 -3.51 -4.87
C GLY A 164 10.98 -4.85 -5.15
N ILE A 165 10.91 -5.81 -4.22
CA ILE A 165 11.53 -7.13 -4.36
C ILE A 165 10.69 -8.00 -5.30
N VAL A 166 11.36 -8.58 -6.31
CA VAL A 166 10.81 -9.60 -7.20
C VAL A 166 11.29 -10.97 -6.69
N PRO A 167 10.39 -11.82 -6.14
CA PRO A 167 10.80 -13.09 -5.52
C PRO A 167 11.59 -14.01 -6.46
N GLU A 168 11.22 -14.04 -7.74
CA GLU A 168 11.89 -14.87 -8.76
C GLU A 168 13.34 -14.47 -9.02
N GLN A 169 13.72 -13.24 -8.67
CA GLN A 169 15.07 -12.70 -8.85
C GLN A 169 15.84 -12.61 -7.53
N TRP A 170 15.29 -13.16 -6.45
CA TRP A 170 15.91 -13.11 -5.14
C TRP A 170 17.13 -14.03 -5.07
N ILE A 171 18.22 -13.51 -4.49
CA ILE A 171 19.46 -14.26 -4.24
C ILE A 171 19.78 -14.07 -2.75
N ASP A 172 19.96 -15.19 -2.05
CA ASP A 172 20.22 -15.17 -0.62
C ASP A 172 21.57 -14.51 -0.31
N GLY A 173 21.54 -13.55 0.62
CA GLY A 173 22.72 -12.90 1.14
C GLY A 173 23.40 -13.69 2.26
N PRO A 174 24.55 -13.21 2.76
CA PRO A 174 25.31 -13.91 3.81
C PRO A 174 24.61 -13.96 5.17
N LYS A 175 23.48 -13.26 5.33
CA LYS A 175 22.69 -13.21 6.57
C LYS A 175 21.25 -13.69 6.37
N ASP A 176 20.94 -14.23 5.19
CA ASP A 176 19.64 -14.77 4.88
C ASP A 176 19.70 -16.29 5.09
N THR A 177 18.69 -16.83 5.76
CA THR A 177 18.57 -18.26 6.04
C THR A 177 18.05 -18.99 4.79
N SER A 178 18.56 -20.18 4.52
CA SER A 178 18.07 -21.01 3.41
C SER A 178 16.60 -21.42 3.63
N VAL A 179 15.90 -21.73 2.55
CA VAL A 179 14.48 -22.15 2.62
C VAL A 179 14.33 -23.47 3.36
N ASP A 180 15.27 -24.40 3.16
CA ASP A 180 15.25 -25.72 3.78
C ASP A 180 15.38 -25.59 5.31
N ASP A 181 16.41 -24.88 5.79
CA ASP A 181 16.63 -24.66 7.23
C ASP A 181 15.44 -23.92 7.89
N ALA A 182 14.75 -23.05 7.15
CA ALA A 182 13.62 -22.28 7.67
C ALA A 182 12.31 -23.08 7.75
N LEU A 183 12.14 -24.09 6.89
CA LEU A 183 10.94 -24.95 6.85
C LEU A 183 11.09 -26.21 7.72
N ASP A 184 12.30 -26.49 8.19
CA ASP A 184 12.59 -27.60 9.07
C ASP A 184 11.73 -27.55 10.35
N LYS A 185 10.91 -28.59 10.53
CA LYS A 185 10.01 -28.75 11.68
C LYS A 185 10.79 -29.25 12.90
N THR A 186 11.42 -28.32 13.59
CA THR A 186 12.23 -28.59 14.80
C THR A 186 11.41 -28.60 16.09
N TYR A 187 10.23 -27.96 16.09
CA TYR A 187 9.39 -27.88 17.28
C TYR A 187 8.74 -29.22 17.62
N THR A 188 8.93 -29.68 18.85
CA THR A 188 8.21 -30.82 19.43
C THR A 188 7.29 -30.32 20.55
N PRO A 189 5.98 -30.60 20.50
CA PRO A 189 5.06 -30.12 21.52
C PRO A 189 5.34 -30.84 22.85
N SER A 190 5.65 -30.07 23.89
CA SER A 190 5.92 -30.57 25.23
C SER A 190 5.07 -29.81 26.27
N LEU A 191 5.03 -30.34 27.50
CA LEU A 191 4.40 -29.66 28.64
C LEU A 191 5.38 -28.79 29.43
N LYS A 192 6.65 -28.72 29.02
CA LYS A 192 7.68 -27.90 29.66
C LYS A 192 7.60 -26.47 29.13
N THR A 193 8.04 -25.53 29.94
CA THR A 193 8.26 -24.16 29.46
C THR A 193 9.54 -24.07 28.64
N PHE A 194 9.64 -23.04 27.79
CA PHE A 194 10.85 -22.80 26.98
C PHE A 194 12.10 -22.63 27.87
N GLU A 195 11.95 -21.95 29.01
CA GLU A 195 13.02 -21.75 29.98
C GLU A 195 13.48 -23.07 30.60
N GLU A 196 12.54 -23.94 30.97
CA GLU A 196 12.84 -25.27 31.52
C GLU A 196 13.57 -26.15 30.51
N GLU A 197 13.11 -26.20 29.26
CA GLU A 197 13.77 -26.98 28.21
C GLU A 197 15.18 -26.50 27.92
N ILE A 198 15.40 -25.18 27.92
CA ILE A 198 16.72 -24.59 27.74
C ILE A 198 17.62 -24.89 28.93
N MET A 199 17.10 -24.77 30.16
CA MET A 199 17.88 -25.12 31.36
C MET A 199 18.32 -26.58 31.30
N ASP A 200 17.40 -27.49 30.94
CA ASP A 200 17.70 -28.91 30.76
C ASP A 200 18.73 -29.13 29.64
N ALA A 201 18.57 -28.47 28.48
CA ALA A 201 19.47 -28.61 27.33
C ALA A 201 20.88 -28.05 27.59
N MET A 202 20.98 -26.94 28.35
CA MET A 202 22.26 -26.36 28.76
C MET A 202 22.85 -27.02 30.02
N GLY A 203 22.13 -27.97 30.65
CA GLY A 203 22.56 -28.62 31.89
C GLY A 203 22.59 -27.69 33.11
N ILE A 204 21.79 -26.62 33.10
CA ILE A 204 21.70 -25.65 34.19
C ILE A 204 20.78 -26.21 35.29
N VAL A 205 21.32 -26.37 36.50
CA VAL A 205 20.57 -26.86 37.66
C VAL A 205 20.37 -25.73 38.66
N GLU A 206 19.14 -25.23 38.80
CA GLU A 206 18.77 -24.27 39.83
C GLU A 206 18.25 -24.99 41.08
N THR A 207 19.00 -24.91 42.17
CA THR A 207 18.65 -25.57 43.44
C THR A 207 17.79 -24.71 44.34
N ARG A 208 17.74 -23.38 44.10
CA ARG A 208 16.94 -22.45 44.91
C ARG A 208 15.47 -22.49 44.47
N ARG A 209 14.56 -22.35 45.43
CA ARG A 209 13.12 -22.22 45.16
C ARG A 209 12.68 -20.77 45.27
N ALA A 210 11.83 -20.33 44.34
CA ALA A 210 11.24 -18.99 44.39
C ALA A 210 10.46 -18.78 45.70
N LYS A 211 10.73 -17.68 46.39
CA LYS A 211 9.99 -17.32 47.61
C LYS A 211 8.60 -16.82 47.23
N LYS A 212 7.60 -17.09 48.08
CA LYS A 212 6.23 -16.61 47.88
C LYS A 212 6.21 -15.07 47.87
N SER A 213 5.64 -14.48 46.82
CA SER A 213 5.40 -13.04 46.70
C SER A 213 3.91 -12.75 46.63
N TYR A 214 3.51 -11.56 47.07
CA TYR A 214 2.13 -11.07 46.94
C TYR A 214 2.03 -10.21 45.67
N TRP A 215 0.93 -10.39 44.94
CA TRP A 215 0.57 -9.57 43.78
C TRP A 215 -0.78 -8.94 44.11
N TYR A 216 -0.84 -7.61 44.20
CA TYR A 216 -2.03 -6.81 44.52
C TYR A 216 -2.18 -5.67 43.51
#